data_AF-A0A924W4U3-F1
#
_entry.id   AF-A0A924W4U3-F1
#
_cell.length_a   1.000
_cell.length_b   1.000
_cell.length_c   1.000
_cell.angle_alpha   90.00
_cell.angle_beta   90.00
_cell.angle_gamma   90.00
#
_symmetry.space_group_name_H-M   'P 1'
#
loop_
_entity.id
_entity.type
_entity.pdbx_description
1 polymer ?
#
loop_
_entity_poly.entity_id
_entity_poly.type
_entity_poly.pdbx_seq_one_letter_code
_entity_poly.pdbx_strand_id
1 'polypeptide(L)'
;MTPRELTIQPNGEAAVSGLWLAPPDARAAYVFAHGAGAGMAHKSMAAIAEGLAARGVATLRYNFLYMERGPKRPDAPALAHTAVRAA
;
A
#
# COMPACT_ATOMS: atom_id res chain seq x y z
N MET A 1 10.90 -12.78 -4.39
CA MET A 1 9.44 -12.93 -4.52
C MET A 1 8.89 -11.72 -5.22
N THR A 2 7.92 -11.86 -6.11
CA THR A 2 7.37 -10.73 -6.90
C THR A 2 6.10 -10.20 -6.23
N PRO A 3 6.00 -8.88 -5.92
CA PRO A 3 4.74 -8.29 -5.48
C PRO A 3 3.66 -8.44 -6.54
N ARG A 4 2.43 -8.78 -6.13
CA ARG A 4 1.25 -8.80 -6.97
C ARG A 4 0.52 -7.46 -6.86
N GLU A 5 0.19 -6.87 -8.00
CA GLU A 5 -0.64 -5.66 -8.04
C GLU A 5 -2.08 -5.97 -7.67
N LEU A 6 -2.69 -5.07 -6.92
CA LEU A 6 -4.09 -5.11 -6.51
C LEU A 6 -4.76 -3.78 -6.81
N THR A 7 -6.06 -3.82 -7.05
CA THR A 7 -6.93 -2.64 -7.14
C THR A 7 -7.82 -2.61 -5.90
N ILE A 8 -7.76 -1.51 -5.14
CA ILE A 8 -8.52 -1.31 -3.91
C ILE A 8 -9.58 -0.22 -4.15
N GLN A 9 -10.78 -0.40 -3.59
CA GLN A 9 -11.93 0.52 -3.75
C GLN A 9 -12.29 1.16 -2.41
N PRO A 10 -11.77 2.36 -2.08
CA PRO A 10 -12.00 3.06 -0.81
C PRO A 10 -13.45 3.45 -0.53
N ASN A 11 -14.22 3.76 -1.57
CA ASN A 11 -15.59 4.27 -1.45
C ASN A 11 -16.43 4.15 -2.74
N GLY A 12 -16.03 3.30 -3.70
CA GLY A 12 -16.76 3.10 -4.97
C GLY A 12 -16.67 4.25 -5.99
N GLU A 13 -16.01 5.36 -5.66
CA GLU A 13 -15.88 6.53 -6.54
C GLU A 13 -14.52 6.59 -7.26
N ALA A 14 -13.45 6.05 -6.66
CA ALA A 14 -12.13 5.99 -7.29
C ALA A 14 -11.30 4.83 -6.73
N ALA A 15 -10.65 4.09 -7.61
CA ALA A 15 -9.76 3.01 -7.21
C ALA A 15 -8.35 3.53 -6.86
N VAL A 16 -7.66 2.83 -5.97
CA VAL A 16 -6.24 3.04 -5.70
C VAL A 16 -5.45 1.76 -5.91
N SER A 17 -4.18 1.91 -6.26
CA SER A 17 -3.28 0.79 -6.51
C SER A 17 -2.72 0.25 -5.19
N GLY A 18 -2.53 -1.06 -5.14
CA GLY A 18 -1.89 -1.79 -4.04
C GLY A 18 -0.84 -2.78 -4.54
N LEU A 19 0.12 -3.09 -3.67
CA LEU A 19 1.15 -4.11 -3.88
C LEU A 19 1.11 -5.11 -2.72
N TRP A 20 0.72 -6.34 -3.05
CA TRP A 20 0.70 -7.47 -2.13
C TRP A 20 1.94 -8.34 -2.30
N LEU A 21 2.73 -8.49 -1.23
CA LEU A 21 3.88 -9.39 -1.19
C LEU A 21 3.70 -10.35 -0.03
N ALA A 22 3.54 -11.64 -0.32
CA ALA A 22 3.31 -12.66 0.69
C ALA A 22 4.15 -13.91 0.45
N PRO A 23 4.95 -14.34 1.44
CA PRO A 23 5.58 -15.65 1.38
C PRO A 23 4.52 -16.75 1.55
N PRO A 24 4.76 -17.97 1.05
CA PRO A 24 3.78 -19.06 1.12
C PRO A 24 3.42 -19.47 2.55
N ASP A 25 4.32 -19.25 3.50
CA ASP A 25 4.22 -19.56 4.93
C ASP A 25 4.01 -18.32 5.81
N ALA A 26 3.41 -17.25 5.25
CA ALA A 26 3.14 -16.03 5.99
C ALA A 26 2.31 -16.30 7.26
N ARG A 27 2.81 -15.84 8.41
CA ARG A 27 2.13 -15.97 9.72
C ARG A 27 1.39 -14.72 10.17
N ALA A 28 1.63 -13.60 9.50
CA ALA A 28 0.99 -12.32 9.75
C ALA A 28 0.96 -11.48 8.47
N ALA A 29 0.08 -10.48 8.43
CA ALA A 29 0.04 -9.46 7.39
C ALA A 29 0.21 -8.08 8.01
N TYR A 30 1.08 -7.26 7.42
CA TYR A 30 1.25 -5.85 7.77
C TYR A 30 0.79 -4.97 6.63
N VAL A 31 -0.28 -4.21 6.87
CA VAL A 31 -0.81 -3.21 5.95
C VAL A 31 -0.17 -1.87 6.30
N PHE A 32 0.52 -1.24 5.35
CA PHE A 32 1.17 0.04 5.61
C PHE A 32 1.18 0.98 4.42
N ALA A 33 0.99 2.27 4.71
CA ALA A 33 0.96 3.33 3.73
C ALA A 33 2.28 4.10 3.69
N HIS A 34 2.46 4.88 2.62
CA HIS A 34 3.56 5.83 2.49
C HIS A 34 3.25 7.15 3.23
N GLY A 35 4.29 7.96 3.47
CA GLY A 35 4.15 9.35 3.89
C GLY A 35 3.94 10.30 2.70
N ALA A 36 3.84 11.61 2.96
CA ALA A 36 3.71 12.60 1.91
C ALA A 36 4.95 12.60 0.97
N GLY A 37 4.72 12.73 -0.34
CA GLY A 37 5.77 12.92 -1.35
C GLY A 37 6.49 11.67 -1.85
N ALA A 38 6.21 10.48 -1.32
CA ALA A 38 6.70 9.20 -1.84
C ALA A 38 5.52 8.26 -2.11
N GLY A 39 5.53 7.47 -3.18
CA GLY A 39 4.49 6.47 -3.46
C GLY A 39 4.82 5.10 -2.86
N MET A 40 3.87 4.17 -2.89
CA MET A 40 4.03 2.81 -2.32
C MET A 40 5.22 2.01 -2.89
N ALA A 41 5.65 2.35 -4.11
CA ALA A 41 6.76 1.71 -4.81
C ALA A 41 8.15 2.28 -4.44
N HIS A 42 8.24 3.25 -3.53
CA HIS A 42 9.52 3.82 -3.12
C HIS A 42 10.48 2.73 -2.60
N LYS A 43 11.77 2.85 -2.97
CA LYS A 43 12.81 1.82 -2.70
C LYS A 43 12.89 1.38 -1.23
N SER A 44 12.72 2.31 -0.29
CA SER A 44 12.74 1.99 1.14
C SER A 44 11.56 1.11 1.55
N MET A 45 10.37 1.39 1.02
CA MET A 45 9.18 0.59 1.30
C MET A 45 9.27 -0.80 0.68
N ALA A 46 9.89 -0.91 -0.51
CA ALA A 46 10.15 -2.21 -1.14
C ALA A 46 11.11 -3.04 -0.29
N ALA A 47 12.22 -2.45 0.17
CA ALA A 47 13.17 -3.12 1.04
C ALA A 47 12.55 -3.57 2.37
N ILE A 48 11.68 -2.75 2.98
CA ILE A 48 10.94 -3.11 4.19
C ILE A 48 10.02 -4.32 3.92
N ALA A 49 9.26 -4.28 2.83
CA ALA A 49 8.35 -5.36 2.46
C ALA A 49 9.10 -6.69 2.23
N GLU A 50 10.22 -6.65 1.50
CA GLU A 50 11.07 -7.82 1.26
C GLU A 50 11.68 -8.36 2.56
N GLY A 51 12.17 -7.47 3.44
CA GLY A 51 12.73 -7.85 4.72
C GLY A 51 11.71 -8.49 5.68
N LEU A 52 10.47 -8.02 5.66
CA LEU A 52 9.35 -8.59 6.41
C LEU A 52 8.91 -9.94 5.81
N ALA A 53 8.83 -10.04 4.49
CA ALA A 53 8.50 -11.29 3.80
C ALA A 53 9.53 -12.38 4.10
N ALA A 54 10.83 -12.06 4.12
CA ALA A 54 11.90 -12.99 4.52
C ALA A 54 11.77 -13.48 5.98
N ARG A 55 10.95 -12.80 6.79
CA ARG A 55 10.65 -13.16 8.18
C ARG A 55 9.25 -13.77 8.33
N GLY A 56 8.58 -14.14 7.25
CA GLY A 56 7.23 -14.74 7.30
C GLY A 56 6.10 -13.74 7.56
N VAL A 57 6.31 -12.44 7.28
CA VAL A 57 5.27 -11.41 7.39
C VAL A 57 4.91 -10.94 5.98
N ALA A 58 3.68 -11.22 5.56
CA ALA A 58 3.14 -10.66 4.32
C ALA A 58 2.92 -9.15 4.48
N THR A 59 2.96 -8.42 3.37
CA THR A 59 2.75 -6.98 3.38
C THR A 59 1.80 -6.54 2.28
N LEU A 60 0.88 -5.65 2.64
CA LEU A 60 0.13 -4.85 1.70
C LEU A 60 0.60 -3.40 1.79
N ARG A 61 1.11 -2.88 0.69
CA ARG A 61 1.32 -1.43 0.53
C ARG A 61 0.29 -0.91 -0.44
N TYR A 62 -0.15 0.33 -0.26
CA TYR A 62 -1.13 0.95 -1.14
C TYR A 62 -0.84 2.44 -1.29
N ASN A 63 -1.34 3.01 -2.38
CA ASN A 63 -1.32 4.44 -2.61
C ASN A 63 -2.55 5.11 -2.00
N PHE A 64 -2.37 6.35 -1.57
CA PHE A 64 -3.49 7.27 -1.40
C PHE A 64 -3.94 7.84 -2.75
N LEU A 65 -5.17 8.33 -2.83
CA LEU A 65 -5.77 8.79 -4.08
C LEU A 65 -5.00 9.97 -4.69
N TYR A 66 -4.39 10.81 -3.85
CA TYR A 66 -3.53 11.89 -4.35
C TYR A 66 -2.32 11.38 -5.14
N MET A 67 -1.78 10.18 -4.84
CA MET A 67 -0.68 9.61 -5.62
C MET A 67 -1.13 9.10 -6.99
N GLU A 68 -2.37 8.59 -7.08
CA GLU A 68 -2.97 8.16 -8.37
C GLU A 68 -3.25 9.35 -9.29
N ARG A 69 -3.66 10.49 -8.71
CA ARG A 69 -3.98 11.73 -9.44
C ARG A 69 -2.75 12.61 -9.72
N GLY A 70 -1.56 12.11 -9.41
CA GLY A 70 -0.29 12.83 -9.49
C GLY A 70 0.11 13.48 -8.16
N PRO A 71 1.39 13.37 -7.73
CA PRO A 71 1.86 13.69 -6.38
C PRO A 71 1.73 15.19 -6.07
N LYS A 72 0.54 15.59 -5.63
CA LYS A 72 0.21 16.93 -5.13
C LYS A 72 0.12 16.89 -3.61
N ARG A 73 -0.74 17.74 -3.05
CA ARG A 73 -1.08 17.75 -1.63
C ARG A 73 -1.68 16.41 -1.20
N PRO A 74 -1.32 15.88 -0.02
CA PRO A 74 -1.97 14.71 0.56
C PRO A 74 -3.49 14.84 0.64
N ASP A 75 -4.19 13.71 0.55
CA ASP A 75 -5.65 13.66 0.70
C ASP A 75 -6.10 14.24 2.05
N ALA A 76 -7.29 14.82 2.08
CA ALA A 76 -7.91 15.23 3.33
C ALA A 76 -8.13 13.99 4.23
N PRO A 77 -8.06 14.13 5.57
CA PRO A 77 -8.16 12.98 6.48
C PRO A 77 -9.35 12.07 6.24
N ALA A 78 -10.54 12.64 5.94
CA ALA A 78 -11.74 11.85 5.66
C ALA A 78 -11.54 10.88 4.47
N LEU A 79 -10.89 11.35 3.40
CA LEU A 79 -10.58 10.57 2.21
C LEU A 79 -9.39 9.63 2.43
N ALA A 80 -8.34 10.05 3.14
CA ALA A 80 -7.24 9.16 3.47
C ALA A 80 -7.72 7.97 4.31
N HIS A 81 -8.63 8.21 5.26
CA HIS A 81 -9.20 7.16 6.10
C HIS A 81 -10.08 6.15 5.33
N THR A 82 -10.70 6.54 4.21
CA THR A 82 -11.42 5.54 3.39
C THR A 82 -10.44 4.57 2.75
N ALA A 83 -9.29 5.04 2.26
CA ALA A 83 -8.24 4.18 1.72
C ALA A 83 -7.67 3.25 2.80
N VAL A 84 -7.42 3.77 4.02
CA VAL A 84 -6.97 2.97 5.17
C VAL A 84 -7.94 1.85 5.51
N ARG A 85 -9.25 2.11 5.46
CA ARG A 85 -10.27 1.10 5.80
C ARG A 85 -10.47 0.04 4.71
N ALA A 86 -10.21 0.37 3.46
CA ALA A 86 -10.41 -0.54 2.34
C ALA A 86 -9.20 -1.43 2.05
N ALA A 87 -8.00 -1.01 2.45
CA ALA A 87 -6.78 -1.80 2.41
C ALA A 87 -6.73 -2.82 3.55
#